data_AF-A0A9P5CMW9-F1
#
_entry.id   AF-A0A9P5CMW9-F1
#
_cell.length_a   1.000
_cell.length_b   1.000
_cell.length_c   1.000
_cell.angle_alpha   90.00
_cell.angle_beta   90.00
_cell.angle_gamma   90.00
#
_symmetry.space_group_name_H-M   'P 1'
#
loop_
_entity.id
_entity.type
_entity.pdbx_description
1 polymer ?
#
loop_
_entity_poly.entity_id
_entity_poly.type
_entity_poly.pdbx_seq_one_letter_code
_entity_poly.pdbx_strand_id
1 'polypeptide(L)'
;LLILDGHNSHTSPEFMASCYLNNVFLCFLPAHTSHGLQPLDNGIFAVLKAAYRKELQKLQDLTDSAPVNKINFLQCLITARAAITPRVVKGGWRHSGNYPINRHKALSHEEIQ
;
A
#
# COMPACT_ATOMS: atom_id res chain seq x y z
N LEU A 1 -12.33 -7.71 -7.82
CA LEU A 1 -12.34 -7.48 -6.36
C LEU A 1 -11.30 -6.42 -6.03
N LEU A 2 -11.68 -5.39 -5.29
CA LEU A 2 -10.83 -4.32 -4.79
C LEU A 2 -11.01 -4.25 -3.27
N ILE A 3 -9.90 -4.37 -2.53
CA ILE A 3 -9.88 -4.33 -1.06
C ILE A 3 -9.45 -2.91 -0.65
N LEU A 4 -10.21 -2.27 0.21
CA LEU A 4 -10.04 -0.86 0.59
C LEU A 4 -10.11 -0.70 2.10
N ASP A 5 -9.40 0.30 2.62
CA ASP A 5 -9.67 0.82 3.95
C ASP A 5 -10.98 1.64 3.96
N GLY A 6 -11.49 1.93 5.16
CA GLY A 6 -12.70 2.71 5.36
C GLY A 6 -12.52 4.22 5.23
N HIS A 7 -11.50 4.71 4.49
CA HIS A 7 -11.30 6.16 4.34
C HIS A 7 -12.44 6.79 3.52
N ASN A 8 -12.91 7.97 3.94
CA ASN A 8 -14.10 8.63 3.36
C ASN A 8 -14.03 8.87 1.83
N SER A 9 -12.82 8.97 1.27
CA SER A 9 -12.64 9.09 -0.18
C SER A 9 -13.03 7.82 -0.95
N HIS A 10 -13.05 6.67 -0.29
CA HIS A 10 -13.39 5.36 -0.87
C HIS A 10 -14.89 5.02 -0.71
N THR A 11 -15.65 5.84 0.00
CA THR A 11 -17.06 5.59 0.34
C THR A 11 -18.00 6.58 -0.35
N SER A 12 -17.53 7.37 -1.31
CA SER A 12 -18.42 8.28 -2.04
C SER A 12 -19.38 7.50 -2.96
N PRO A 13 -20.66 7.92 -3.07
CA PRO A 13 -21.62 7.29 -3.96
C PRO A 13 -21.13 7.21 -5.41
N GLU A 14 -20.45 8.25 -5.89
CA GLU A 14 -19.93 8.33 -7.26
C GLU A 14 -18.84 7.28 -7.51
N PHE A 15 -17.94 7.08 -6.54
CA PHE A 15 -16.89 6.06 -6.63
C PHE A 15 -17.49 4.66 -6.62
N MET A 16 -18.41 4.39 -5.68
CA MET A 16 -19.07 3.08 -5.57
C MET A 16 -19.92 2.75 -6.80
N ALA A 17 -20.66 3.73 -7.33
CA ALA A 17 -21.43 3.59 -8.57
C ALA A 17 -20.51 3.30 -9.75
N SER A 18 -19.39 4.01 -9.88
CA SER A 18 -18.39 3.75 -10.93
C SER A 18 -17.83 2.32 -10.82
N CYS A 19 -17.49 1.86 -9.62
CA CYS A 19 -17.03 0.49 -9.40
C CYS A 19 -18.09 -0.54 -9.81
N TYR A 20 -19.35 -0.33 -9.41
CA TYR A 20 -20.46 -1.21 -9.77
C TYR A 20 -20.67 -1.29 -11.28
N LEU A 21 -20.73 -0.14 -11.97
CA LEU A 21 -20.89 -0.08 -13.43
C LEU A 21 -19.75 -0.75 -14.19
N ASN A 22 -18.55 -0.80 -13.59
CA ASN A 22 -17.36 -1.43 -14.16
C ASN A 22 -17.12 -2.87 -13.65
N ASN A 23 -18.10 -3.50 -12.99
CA ASN A 23 -17.98 -4.85 -12.42
C ASN A 23 -16.81 -5.03 -11.43
N VAL A 24 -16.45 -3.97 -10.71
CA VAL A 24 -15.43 -3.99 -9.65
C VAL A 24 -16.12 -4.20 -8.30
N PHE A 25 -16.05 -5.42 -7.78
CA PHE A 25 -16.52 -5.73 -6.43
C PHE A 25 -15.64 -5.06 -5.37
N LEU A 26 -16.26 -4.27 -4.49
CA LEU A 26 -15.60 -3.61 -3.36
C LEU A 26 -15.68 -4.47 -2.09
N CYS A 27 -14.57 -4.54 -1.35
CA CYS A 27 -14.49 -5.16 -0.03
C CYS A 27 -13.81 -4.17 0.93
N PHE A 28 -14.58 -3.61 1.84
CA PHE A 28 -14.06 -2.70 2.86
C PHE A 28 -13.55 -3.49 4.05
N LEU A 29 -12.34 -3.17 4.48
CA LEU A 29 -11.79 -3.69 5.73
C LEU A 29 -12.52 -3.06 6.92
N PRO A 30 -12.72 -3.80 8.03
CA PRO A 30 -13.26 -3.20 9.25
C PRO A 30 -12.39 -2.02 9.72
N ALA A 31 -13.00 -1.08 10.43
CA ALA A 31 -12.31 0.09 10.94
C ALA A 31 -11.06 -0.30 11.76
N HIS A 32 -9.99 0.48 11.63
CA HIS A 32 -8.71 0.27 12.31
C HIS A 32 -7.94 -1.00 11.96
N THR A 33 -8.40 -1.87 11.06
CA THR A 33 -7.73 -3.16 10.77
C THR A 33 -6.68 -3.11 9.66
N SER A 34 -6.34 -1.92 9.13
CA SER A 34 -5.38 -1.79 8.02
C SER A 34 -4.02 -2.38 8.37
N HIS A 35 -3.57 -2.24 9.62
CA HIS A 35 -2.31 -2.81 10.10
C HIS A 35 -2.29 -4.35 10.10
N GLY A 36 -3.43 -5.01 10.18
CA GLY A 36 -3.52 -6.47 10.10
C GLY A 36 -3.80 -6.99 8.69
N LEU A 37 -4.74 -6.34 7.99
CA LEU A 37 -5.36 -6.89 6.80
C LEU A 37 -4.95 -6.21 5.49
N GLN A 38 -4.28 -5.05 5.52
CA GLN A 38 -3.93 -4.32 4.30
C GLN A 38 -2.55 -4.78 3.76
N PRO A 39 -2.46 -5.45 2.60
CA PRO A 39 -1.19 -5.95 2.07
C PRO A 39 -0.17 -4.85 1.75
N LEU A 40 -0.66 -3.66 1.43
CA LEU A 40 0.17 -2.50 1.11
C LEU A 40 0.93 -2.02 2.35
N ASP A 41 0.25 -1.88 3.48
CA ASP A 41 0.87 -1.47 4.75
C ASP A 41 1.79 -2.56 5.30
N ASN A 42 1.42 -3.83 5.11
CA ASN A 42 2.11 -5.00 5.67
C ASN A 42 3.30 -5.52 4.86
N GLY A 43 3.85 -4.70 3.97
CA GLY A 43 5.17 -4.98 3.40
C GLY A 43 5.54 -4.12 2.21
N ILE A 44 4.61 -3.86 1.29
CA ILE A 44 4.92 -3.16 0.03
C ILE A 44 5.40 -1.73 0.32
N PHE A 45 4.71 -0.99 1.18
CA PHE A 45 5.11 0.37 1.54
C PHE A 45 6.40 0.42 2.35
N ALA A 46 6.68 -0.58 3.19
CA ALA A 46 7.95 -0.64 3.91
C ALA A 46 9.14 -0.71 2.95
N VAL A 47 9.05 -1.61 1.95
CA VAL A 47 10.11 -1.77 0.93
C VAL A 47 10.22 -0.54 0.04
N LEU A 48 9.09 0.03 -0.40
CA LEU A 48 9.08 1.24 -1.21
C LEU A 48 9.70 2.43 -0.46
N LYS A 49 9.34 2.64 0.81
CA LYS A 49 9.90 3.72 1.65
C LYS A 49 11.41 3.56 1.84
N ALA A 50 11.89 2.33 2.05
CA ALA A 50 13.32 2.06 2.20
C ALA A 50 14.10 2.35 0.91
N ALA A 51 13.59 1.88 -0.25
CA ALA A 51 14.20 2.16 -1.54
C ALA A 51 14.18 3.66 -1.88
N TYR A 52 13.06 4.33 -1.60
CA TYR A 52 12.91 5.76 -1.80
C TYR A 52 13.91 6.58 -0.96
N ARG A 53 14.10 6.23 0.32
CA ARG A 53 15.12 6.85 1.18
C ARG A 53 16.53 6.70 0.61
N LYS A 54 16.85 5.55 0.00
CA LYS A 54 18.13 5.32 -0.66
C LYS A 54 18.31 6.21 -1.88
N GLU A 55 17.27 6.40 -2.69
CA GLU A 55 17.34 7.32 -3.84
C GLU A 55 17.50 8.78 -3.40
N LEU A 56 16.83 9.17 -2.30
CA LEU A 56 17.02 10.50 -1.71
C LEU A 56 18.45 10.72 -1.22
N GLN A 57 19.07 9.73 -0.56
CA GLN A 57 20.46 9.82 -0.10
C GLN A 57 21.42 10.03 -1.27
N LYS A 58 21.29 9.24 -2.35
CA LYS A 58 22.11 9.43 -3.56
C LYS A 58 21.98 10.83 -4.15
N LEU A 59 20.77 11.39 -4.14
CA LEU A 59 20.54 12.74 -4.65
C LEU A 59 21.19 13.80 -3.77
N GLN A 60 21.14 13.63 -2.44
CA GLN A 60 21.83 14.50 -1.48
C GLN A 60 23.36 14.43 -1.65
N ASP A 61 23.91 13.27 -1.97
CA ASP A 61 25.35 13.12 -2.24
C ASP A 61 25.78 13.82 -3.53
N LEU A 62 24.87 13.97 -4.50
CA LEU A 62 25.14 14.54 -5.83
C LEU A 62 24.81 16.03 -5.95
N THR A 63 23.91 16.55 -5.12
CA THR A 63 23.47 17.94 -5.15
C THR A 63 23.75 18.58 -3.81
N ASP A 64 24.44 19.73 -3.81
CA ASP A 64 24.77 20.47 -2.60
C ASP A 64 23.48 20.98 -1.91
N SER A 65 22.91 20.13 -1.05
CA SER A 65 21.83 20.37 -0.09
C SER A 65 20.54 21.06 -0.57
N ALA A 66 20.25 21.10 -1.87
CA ALA A 66 19.03 21.73 -2.37
C ALA A 66 17.77 20.95 -1.92
N PRO A 67 16.71 21.62 -1.41
CA PRO A 67 15.51 20.94 -0.95
C PRO A 67 14.88 20.08 -2.05
N VAL A 68 14.39 18.89 -1.69
CA VAL A 68 13.72 17.97 -2.60
C VAL A 68 12.50 18.66 -3.20
N ASN A 69 12.64 19.14 -4.44
CA ASN A 69 11.52 19.71 -5.18
C ASN A 69 10.59 18.59 -5.71
N LYS A 70 9.44 18.97 -6.27
CA LYS A 70 8.44 18.00 -6.77
C LYS A 70 9.00 17.06 -7.84
N ILE A 71 9.94 17.53 -8.68
CA ILE A 71 10.54 16.72 -9.75
C ILE A 71 11.43 15.65 -9.14
N ASN A 72 12.30 16.03 -8.20
CA ASN A 72 13.20 15.13 -7.50
C ASN A 72 12.42 14.07 -6.70
N PHE A 73 11.32 14.47 -6.07
CA PHE A 73 10.38 13.55 -5.41
C PHE A 73 9.89 12.47 -6.39
N LEU A 74 9.36 12.89 -7.55
CA LEU A 74 8.81 11.97 -8.55
C LEU A 74 9.88 11.04 -9.12
N GLN A 75 11.07 11.55 -9.44
CA GLN A 75 12.17 10.76 -9.96
C GLN A 75 12.64 9.69 -8.98
N CYS A 76 12.83 10.05 -7.71
CA CYS A 76 13.21 9.11 -6.66
C CYS A 76 12.11 8.06 -6.44
N LEU A 77 10.83 8.46 -6.47
CA LEU A 77 9.71 7.54 -6.30
C LEU A 77 9.59 6.56 -7.48
N ILE A 78 9.69 7.04 -8.73
CA ILE A 78 9.64 6.20 -9.93
C ILE A 78 10.76 5.16 -9.89
N THR A 79 11.97 5.57 -9.53
CA THR A 79 13.12 4.66 -9.41
C THR A 79 12.91 3.65 -8.29
N ALA A 80 12.44 4.10 -7.12
CA ALA A 80 12.19 3.25 -5.96
C ALA A 80 11.09 2.18 -6.20
N ARG A 81 10.16 2.39 -7.14
CA ARG A 81 9.13 1.39 -7.49
C ARG A 81 9.72 0.08 -7.99
N ALA A 82 10.95 0.06 -8.51
CA ALA A 82 11.65 -1.17 -8.88
C ALA A 82 11.83 -2.14 -7.69
N ALA A 83 11.80 -1.63 -6.45
CA ALA A 83 11.86 -2.46 -5.24
C ALA A 83 10.56 -3.26 -4.99
N ILE A 84 9.44 -2.89 -5.62
CA ILE A 84 8.18 -3.62 -5.55
C ILE A 84 8.27 -4.84 -6.48
N THR A 85 8.87 -5.90 -5.99
CA THR A 85 9.03 -7.16 -6.74
C THR A 85 7.83 -8.10 -6.53
N PRO A 86 7.61 -9.09 -7.42
CA PRO A 86 6.59 -10.12 -7.20
C PRO A 86 6.73 -10.85 -5.85
N ARG A 87 7.97 -10.99 -5.35
CA ARG A 87 8.24 -11.59 -4.03
C ARG A 87 7.68 -10.72 -2.90
N VAL A 88 7.89 -9.41 -2.96
CA VAL A 88 7.37 -8.45 -1.96
C VAL A 88 5.85 -8.41 -1.99
N VAL A 89 5.26 -8.37 -3.19
CA VAL A 89 3.81 -8.40 -3.36
C VAL A 89 3.22 -9.68 -2.76
N LYS A 90 3.71 -10.86 -3.18
CA LYS A 90 3.25 -12.16 -2.63
C LYS A 90 3.45 -12.25 -1.11
N GLY A 91 4.54 -11.67 -0.61
CA GLY A 91 4.84 -11.58 0.83
C GLY A 91 3.77 -10.77 1.59
N GLY A 92 3.42 -9.58 1.09
CA GLY A 92 2.38 -8.73 1.70
C GLY A 92 1.02 -9.43 1.75
N TRP A 93 0.62 -10.08 0.66
CA TRP A 93 -0.64 -10.84 0.61
C TRP A 93 -0.69 -12.03 1.58
N ARG A 94 0.44 -12.74 1.73
CA ARG A 94 0.56 -13.83 2.71
C ARG A 94 0.54 -13.30 4.13
N HIS A 95 1.20 -12.18 4.36
CA HIS A 95 1.25 -11.56 5.69
C HIS A 95 -0.12 -11.08 6.13
N SER A 96 -0.90 -10.45 5.24
CA SER A 96 -2.24 -9.99 5.58
C SER A 96 -3.28 -11.11 5.70
N GLY A 97 -2.91 -12.36 5.38
CA GLY A 97 -3.84 -13.50 5.39
C GLY A 97 -4.88 -13.48 4.27
N ASN A 98 -4.75 -12.57 3.30
CA ASN A 98 -5.68 -12.47 2.17
C ASN A 98 -5.34 -13.49 1.07
N TYR A 99 -4.06 -13.82 0.87
CA TYR A 99 -3.67 -14.85 -0.08
C TYR A 99 -2.36 -15.59 0.28
N PRO A 100 -2.39 -16.92 0.45
CA PRO A 100 -3.59 -17.77 0.55
C PRO A 100 -4.51 -17.30 1.68
N ILE A 101 -5.82 -17.47 1.51
CA ILE A 101 -6.80 -17.04 2.51
C ILE A 101 -6.54 -17.79 3.83
N ASN A 102 -6.30 -17.04 4.90
CA ASN A 102 -6.13 -17.56 6.24
C ASN A 102 -7.05 -16.81 7.21
N ARG A 103 -8.24 -17.39 7.41
CA ARG A 103 -9.28 -16.80 8.28
C ARG A 103 -8.85 -16.74 9.74
N HIS A 104 -8.12 -17.74 10.23
CA HIS A 104 -7.65 -17.74 11.60
C HIS A 104 -6.74 -16.54 11.86
N LYS A 105 -5.80 -16.26 10.94
CA LYS A 105 -4.90 -15.11 11.06
C LYS A 105 -5.65 -13.78 11.05
N ALA A 106 -6.66 -13.66 10.19
CA ALA A 106 -7.50 -12.47 10.15
C ALA A 106 -8.30 -12.31 11.46
N LEU A 107 -8.96 -13.37 11.93
CA LEU A 107 -9.84 -13.32 13.11
C LEU A 107 -9.10 -13.29 14.45
N SER A 108 -7.81 -13.61 14.48
CA SER A 108 -6.96 -13.51 15.67
C SER A 108 -6.35 -12.12 15.86
N HIS A 109 -6.60 -11.17 14.96
CA HIS A 109 -6.07 -9.81 15.11
C HIS A 109 -6.86 -9.08 16.20
N GLU A 110 -6.16 -8.43 17.13
CA GLU A 110 -6.79 -7.75 18.28
C GLU A 110 -7.80 -6.67 17.86
N GLU A 111 -7.57 -6.03 16.70
CA GLU A 111 -8.47 -5.00 16.14
C GLU A 111 -9.74 -5.57 15.47
N ILE A 112 -9.86 -6.90 15.35
CA ILE A 112 -11.00 -7.60 14.73
C ILE A 112 -11.91 -8.27 15.78
N GLN A 113 -11.43 -8.43 17.03
CA GLN A 113 -12.19 -8.95 18.17
C GLN A 113 -12.97 -7.85 18.87
#